data_AF-A0A1I7T9K5-F1
#
_entry.id   AF-A0A1I7T9K5-F1
#
_cell.length_a   1.000
_cell.length_b   1.000
_cell.length_c   1.000
_cell.angle_alpha   90.00
_cell.angle_beta   90.00
_cell.angle_gamma   90.00
#
_symmetry.space_group_name_H-M   'P 1'
#
loop_
_entity.id
_entity.type
_entity.pdbx_description
1 polymer ?
#
loop_
_entity_poly.entity_id
_entity_poly.type
_entity_poly.pdbx_seq_one_letter_code
_entity_poly.pdbx_strand_id
1 'polypeptide(L)'
;MRNIIWVASAIWCLVLYEMIGCHFSYDSESWSLVFLATPLCVQLTWYSDFTFNTSLVIMTIVTNLLTAVQAGRKSRQLMNAAGIKMSKRQRQRELNFIKQTFFQGTTIFTGQVTYYIIAPLLSNPVIIFIVGTLWAFMHAAEG
;
A
#
# COMPACT_ATOMS: atom_id res chain seq x y z
N MET A 1 -16.14 14.84 1.87
CA MET A 1 -15.50 13.63 1.31
C MET A 1 -14.64 12.89 2.32
N ARG A 2 -13.65 13.51 2.99
CA ARG A 2 -12.78 12.83 3.99
C ARG A 2 -13.55 11.98 5.02
N ASN A 3 -14.53 12.57 5.72
CA ASN A 3 -15.29 11.84 6.75
C ASN A 3 -16.14 10.68 6.18
N ILE A 4 -16.58 10.80 4.93
CA ILE A 4 -17.35 9.74 4.25
C ILE A 4 -16.46 8.53 3.98
N ILE A 5 -15.20 8.76 3.57
CA ILE A 5 -14.22 7.69 3.32
C ILE A 5 -13.96 6.93 4.62
N TRP A 6 -13.67 7.63 5.72
CA TRP A 6 -13.43 7.00 7.02
C TRP A 6 -14.62 6.16 7.49
N VAL A 7 -15.84 6.70 7.37
CA VAL A 7 -17.06 5.98 7.76
C VAL A 7 -17.28 4.76 6.85
N ALA A 8 -17.10 4.90 5.54
CA ALA A 8 -17.24 3.79 4.60
C ALA A 8 -16.21 2.69 4.87
N SER A 9 -14.94 3.04 5.10
CA SER A 9 -13.88 2.09 5.45
C SER A 9 -14.16 1.39 6.79
N ALA A 10 -14.63 2.12 7.81
CA ALA A 10 -14.99 1.51 9.09
C ALA A 10 -16.15 0.53 8.95
N ILE A 11 -17.21 0.90 8.21
CA ILE A 11 -18.33 0.00 7.91
C ILE A 11 -17.84 -1.24 7.16
N TRP A 12 -16.96 -1.06 6.17
CA TRP A 12 -16.40 -2.16 5.39
C TRP A 12 -15.62 -3.15 6.27
N CYS A 13 -14.74 -2.66 7.15
CA CYS A 13 -14.01 -3.50 8.10
C CYS A 13 -14.94 -4.23 9.07
N LEU A 14 -15.97 -3.56 9.61
CA LEU A 14 -16.94 -4.18 10.52
C LEU A 14 -17.72 -5.31 9.82
N VAL A 15 -18.16 -5.09 8.58
CA VAL A 15 -18.88 -6.11 7.81
C VAL A 15 -17.96 -7.30 7.52
N LEU A 16 -16.75 -7.06 7.03
CA LEU A 16 -15.83 -8.11 6.62
C LEU A 16 -15.28 -8.94 7.79
N TYR A 17 -14.92 -8.30 8.90
CA TYR A 17 -14.18 -8.96 9.97
C TYR A 17 -15.04 -9.33 11.19
N GLU A 18 -16.08 -8.56 11.50
CA GLU A 18 -16.95 -8.85 12.64
C GLU A 18 -18.22 -9.60 12.24
N MET A 19 -18.93 -9.15 11.20
CA MET A 19 -20.22 -9.76 10.82
C MET A 19 -20.05 -11.10 10.09
N ILE A 20 -19.04 -11.23 9.22
CA ILE A 20 -18.74 -12.48 8.51
C ILE A 20 -17.93 -13.46 9.39
N GLY A 21 -17.37 -12.98 10.51
CA GLY A 21 -16.63 -13.80 11.49
C GLY A 21 -15.17 -14.07 11.11
N CYS A 22 -14.61 -13.32 10.17
CA CYS A 22 -13.19 -13.40 9.80
C CYS A 22 -12.32 -12.52 10.69
N HIS A 23 -12.31 -12.83 11.98
CA HIS A 23 -11.61 -12.03 12.98
C HIS A 23 -10.10 -12.02 12.76
N PHE A 24 -9.49 -10.88 13.09
CA PHE A 24 -8.04 -10.72 13.14
C PHE A 24 -7.57 -10.96 14.57
N SER A 25 -7.04 -12.16 14.83
CA SER A 25 -6.75 -12.65 16.18
C SER A 25 -5.29 -13.00 16.38
N TYR A 26 -4.85 -13.03 17.63
CA TYR A 26 -3.51 -13.50 17.97
C TYR A 26 -3.41 -15.02 17.79
N ASP A 27 -2.43 -15.42 16.98
CA ASP A 27 -2.02 -16.81 16.83
C ASP A 27 -0.78 -17.09 17.68
N SER A 28 -0.88 -18.08 18.56
CA SER A 28 0.20 -18.44 19.49
C SER A 28 1.33 -19.21 18.83
N GLU A 29 1.11 -19.86 17.68
CA GLU A 29 2.14 -20.63 17.00
C GLU A 29 3.14 -19.73 16.26
N SER A 30 2.63 -18.71 15.58
CA SER A 30 3.44 -17.71 14.86
C SER A 30 3.76 -16.46 15.66
N TRP A 31 3.25 -16.35 16.90
CA TRP A 31 3.31 -15.15 17.76
C TRP A 31 2.83 -13.87 17.06
N SER A 32 1.93 -14.00 16.08
CA SER A 32 1.54 -12.89 15.21
C SER A 32 0.02 -12.72 15.16
N LEU A 33 -0.43 -11.54 14.74
CA LEU A 33 -1.84 -11.30 14.46
C LEU A 33 -2.14 -11.77 13.03
N VAL A 34 -3.10 -12.69 12.90
CA VAL A 34 -3.49 -13.28 11.62
C VAL A 34 -5.00 -13.35 11.51
N PHE A 35 -5.49 -13.33 10.28
CA PHE A 35 -6.89 -13.63 10.01
C PHE A 35 -7.15 -15.12 10.20
N LEU A 36 -8.38 -15.45 10.60
CA LEU A 36 -8.81 -16.84 10.74
C LEU A 36 -8.61 -17.61 9.43
N ALA A 37 -7.90 -18.74 9.48
CA ALA A 37 -7.48 -19.50 8.29
C ALA A 37 -8.59 -20.43 7.71
N THR A 38 -9.86 -19.99 7.74
CA THR A 38 -10.94 -20.75 7.07
C THR A 38 -10.92 -20.48 5.56
N PRO A 39 -11.40 -21.40 4.71
CA PRO A 39 -11.43 -21.19 3.26
C PRO A 39 -12.16 -19.90 2.85
N LEU A 40 -13.25 -19.58 3.55
CA LEU A 40 -14.01 -18.36 3.32
C LEU A 40 -13.16 -17.10 3.62
N CYS A 41 -12.50 -17.07 4.77
CA CYS A 41 -11.71 -15.91 5.20
C CYS A 41 -10.43 -15.73 4.38
N VAL A 42 -9.80 -16.83 3.95
CA VAL A 42 -8.68 -16.78 3.01
C VAL A 42 -9.12 -16.19 1.66
N GLN A 43 -10.26 -16.62 1.13
CA GLN A 43 -10.79 -16.03 -0.11
C GLN A 43 -11.16 -14.56 0.07
N LEU A 44 -11.84 -14.23 1.18
CA LEU A 44 -12.25 -12.87 1.49
C LEU A 44 -11.03 -11.94 1.53
N THR A 45 -10.05 -12.23 2.38
CA THR A 45 -8.83 -11.41 2.54
C THR A 45 -8.00 -11.36 1.25
N TRP A 46 -7.98 -12.43 0.46
CA TRP A 46 -7.32 -12.40 -0.84
C TRP A 46 -7.92 -11.36 -1.80
N TYR A 47 -9.25 -11.25 -1.85
CA TYR A 47 -9.92 -10.30 -2.75
C TYR A 47 -10.01 -8.89 -2.14
N SER A 48 -10.38 -8.77 -0.87
CA SER A 48 -10.57 -7.48 -0.19
C SER A 48 -9.27 -6.79 0.21
N ASP A 49 -8.25 -7.56 0.60
CA ASP A 49 -7.07 -6.98 1.23
C ASP A 49 -5.90 -7.04 0.29
N PHE A 50 -5.59 -8.23 -0.24
CA PHE A 50 -4.47 -8.36 -1.15
C PHE A 50 -4.79 -7.71 -2.51
N THR A 51 -5.83 -8.18 -3.20
CA THR A 51 -6.13 -7.76 -4.58
C THR A 51 -6.57 -6.30 -4.64
N PHE A 52 -7.56 -5.91 -3.84
CA PHE A 52 -8.09 -4.54 -3.88
C PHE A 52 -7.05 -3.51 -3.45
N ASN A 53 -6.36 -3.68 -2.31
CA ASN A 53 -5.35 -2.70 -1.89
C ASN A 53 -4.17 -2.64 -2.87
N THR A 54 -3.71 -3.78 -3.39
CA THR A 54 -2.66 -3.78 -4.42
C THR A 54 -3.09 -3.03 -5.68
N SER A 55 -4.35 -3.18 -6.10
CA SER A 55 -4.89 -2.42 -7.23
C SER A 55 -4.87 -0.90 -6.98
N LEU A 56 -5.20 -0.46 -5.77
CA LEU A 56 -5.15 0.95 -5.38
C LEU A 56 -3.73 1.50 -5.36
N VAL A 57 -2.76 0.71 -4.90
CA VAL A 57 -1.33 1.06 -4.93
C VAL A 57 -0.87 1.26 -6.38
N ILE A 58 -1.21 0.33 -7.27
CA ILE A 58 -0.87 0.43 -8.70
C ILE A 58 -1.52 1.67 -9.33
N MET A 59 -2.81 1.91 -9.08
CA MET A 59 -3.52 3.11 -9.57
C MET A 59 -2.87 4.39 -9.06
N THR A 60 -2.43 4.42 -7.80
CA THR A 60 -1.76 5.57 -7.19
C THR A 60 -0.42 5.84 -7.84
N ILE A 61 0.41 4.82 -8.05
CA ILE A 61 1.71 4.95 -8.75
C ILE A 61 1.49 5.49 -10.17
N VAL A 62 0.54 4.93 -10.92
CA VAL A 62 0.21 5.38 -12.28
C VAL A 62 -0.23 6.85 -12.26
N THR A 63 -1.15 7.22 -11.37
CA THR A 63 -1.66 8.59 -11.26
C THR A 63 -0.55 9.58 -10.89
N ASN A 64 0.32 9.22 -9.95
CA ASN A 64 1.45 10.05 -9.52
C ASN A 64 2.47 10.22 -10.65
N LEU A 65 2.79 9.16 -11.40
CA LEU A 65 3.69 9.25 -12.55
C LEU A 65 3.10 10.10 -13.68
N LEU A 66 1.82 9.91 -14.02
CA LEU A 66 1.12 10.73 -15.01
C LEU A 66 1.13 12.21 -14.60
N THR A 67 0.84 12.48 -13.33
CA THR A 67 0.87 13.82 -12.75
C THR A 67 2.27 14.42 -12.82
N ALA A 68 3.31 13.68 -12.45
CA ALA A 68 4.70 14.14 -12.54
C ALA A 68 5.12 14.46 -13.97
N VAL A 69 4.76 13.59 -14.94
CA VAL A 69 5.06 13.81 -16.36
C VAL A 69 4.33 15.04 -16.88
N GLN A 70 3.03 15.17 -16.58
CA GLN A 70 2.22 16.29 -17.07
C GLN A 70 2.65 17.62 -16.43
N ALA A 71 2.92 17.64 -15.13
CA ALA A 71 3.47 18.78 -14.42
C ALA A 71 4.85 19.16 -14.98
N GLY A 72 5.73 18.19 -15.21
CA GLY A 72 7.04 18.42 -15.81
C GLY A 72 6.98 18.98 -17.24
N ARG A 73 6.02 18.51 -18.07
CA ARG A 73 5.77 19.05 -19.41
C ARG A 73 5.27 20.50 -19.35
N LYS A 74 4.25 20.78 -18.54
CA LYS A 74 3.70 22.14 -18.38
C LYS A 74 4.73 23.12 -17.82
N SER A 75 5.49 22.68 -16.82
CA SER A 75 6.62 23.43 -16.26
C SER A 75 7.61 23.83 -17.35
N ARG A 76 8.11 22.88 -18.15
CA ARG A 76 9.05 23.16 -19.26
C ARG A 76 8.47 24.09 -20.32
N GLN A 77 7.19 23.93 -20.67
CA GLN A 77 6.53 24.82 -21.65
C GLN A 77 6.47 26.27 -21.15
N LEU A 78 6.04 26.47 -19.90
CA LEU A 78 5.99 27.81 -19.27
C LEU A 78 7.38 28.44 -19.17
N MET A 79 8.37 27.64 -18.76
CA MET A 79 9.75 28.08 -18.64
C MET A 79 10.35 28.50 -19.98
N ASN A 80 10.14 27.70 -21.04
CA ASN A 80 10.58 28.03 -22.39
C ASN A 80 9.89 29.29 -22.93
N ALA A 81 8.58 29.44 -22.70
CA ALA A 81 7.82 30.63 -23.12
C ALA A 81 8.30 31.92 -22.42
N ALA A 82 8.76 31.80 -21.17
CA ALA A 82 9.34 32.92 -20.42
C ALA A 82 10.86 33.12 -20.67
N GLY A 83 11.51 32.26 -21.47
CA GLY A 83 12.96 32.29 -21.66
C GLY A 83 13.79 31.91 -20.43
N ILE A 84 13.17 31.30 -19.42
CA ILE A 84 13.82 30.97 -18.14
C ILE A 84 14.30 29.51 -18.17
N LYS A 85 15.54 29.26 -17.73
CA LYS A 85 16.06 27.88 -17.58
C LYS A 85 15.62 27.25 -16.26
N MET A 86 15.26 25.96 -16.31
CA MET A 86 14.89 25.17 -15.11
C MET A 86 15.98 25.25 -14.04
N SER A 87 15.60 25.71 -12.84
CA SER A 87 16.51 25.72 -11.70
C SER A 87 16.89 24.28 -11.30
N LYS A 88 18.14 24.07 -10.90
CA LYS A 88 18.60 22.79 -10.33
C LYS A 88 17.70 22.33 -9.17
N ARG A 89 17.20 23.26 -8.35
CA ARG A 89 16.29 22.97 -7.23
C ARG A 89 14.95 22.39 -7.69
N GLN A 90 14.39 22.90 -8.79
CA GLN A 90 13.11 22.44 -9.31
C GLN A 90 13.24 21.05 -9.93
N ARG A 91 14.30 20.83 -10.72
CA ARG A 91 14.63 19.50 -11.25
C ARG A 91 14.86 18.48 -10.13
N GLN A 92 15.53 18.87 -9.04
CA GLN A 92 15.74 17.98 -7.90
C GLN A 92 14.42 17.59 -7.22
N ARG A 93 13.47 18.52 -7.09
CA ARG A 93 12.14 18.24 -6.53
C ARG A 93 11.35 17.25 -7.39
N GLU A 94 11.35 17.42 -8.71
CA GLU A 94 10.71 16.46 -9.64
C GLU A 94 11.31 15.05 -9.49
N LEU A 95 12.64 14.94 -9.42
CA LEU A 95 13.32 13.65 -9.23
C LEU A 95 13.03 13.03 -7.85
N ASN A 96 13.03 13.84 -6.80
CA ASN A 96 12.73 13.35 -5.45
C ASN A 96 11.28 12.84 -5.35
N PHE A 97 10.33 13.51 -5.99
CA PHE A 97 8.94 13.05 -6.04
C PHE A 97 8.78 11.70 -6.74
N ILE A 98 9.47 11.51 -7.88
CA ILE A 98 9.46 10.23 -8.60
C ILE A 98 10.08 9.12 -7.74
N LYS A 99 11.22 9.40 -7.10
CA LYS A 99 11.85 8.46 -6.17
C LYS A 99 10.91 8.08 -5.03
N GLN A 100 10.31 9.07 -4.37
CA GLN A 100 9.39 8.84 -3.26
C GLN A 100 8.21 7.96 -3.68
N THR A 101 7.52 8.30 -4.78
CA THR A 101 6.39 7.52 -5.29
C THR A 101 6.78 6.08 -5.60
N PHE A 102 7.94 5.88 -6.23
CA PHE A 102 8.43 4.56 -6.59
C PHE A 102 8.78 3.72 -5.35
N PHE A 103 9.52 4.30 -4.40
CA PHE A 103 9.91 3.61 -3.17
C PHE A 103 8.71 3.26 -2.30
N GLN A 104 7.81 4.22 -2.08
CA GLN A 104 6.56 3.99 -1.34
C GLN A 104 5.74 2.84 -1.95
N GLY A 105 5.50 2.91 -3.26
CA GLY A 105 4.73 1.88 -3.96
C GLY A 105 5.39 0.50 -3.91
N THR A 106 6.71 0.44 -4.06
CA THR A 106 7.48 -0.82 -4.00
C THR A 106 7.46 -1.42 -2.59
N THR A 107 7.62 -0.59 -1.55
CA THR A 107 7.60 -1.03 -0.15
C THR A 107 6.24 -1.65 0.19
N ILE A 108 5.14 -0.96 -0.12
CA ILE A 108 3.79 -1.46 0.16
C ILE A 108 3.52 -2.76 -0.60
N PHE A 109 3.85 -2.80 -1.89
CA PHE A 109 3.68 -4.02 -2.71
C PHE A 109 4.48 -5.20 -2.16
N THR A 110 5.75 -4.97 -1.80
CA THR A 110 6.61 -6.00 -1.22
C THR A 110 6.01 -6.52 0.09
N GLY A 111 5.47 -5.64 0.93
CA GLY A 111 4.75 -6.05 2.13
C GLY A 111 3.59 -6.98 1.88
N GLN A 112 2.71 -6.59 0.96
CA GLN A 112 1.55 -7.39 0.58
C GLN A 112 1.95 -8.76 0.06
N VAL A 113 2.93 -8.83 -0.85
CA VAL A 113 3.44 -10.11 -1.39
C VAL A 113 4.08 -10.95 -0.30
N THR A 114 4.88 -10.34 0.57
CA THR A 114 5.56 -11.09 1.63
C THR A 114 4.55 -11.69 2.61
N TYR A 115 3.50 -10.95 2.99
CA TYR A 115 2.46 -11.44 3.89
C TYR A 115 1.55 -12.50 3.22
N TYR A 116 0.99 -12.21 2.05
CA TYR A 116 -0.04 -13.06 1.45
C TYR A 116 0.50 -14.23 0.62
N ILE A 117 1.72 -14.13 0.08
CA ILE A 117 2.33 -15.15 -0.78
C ILE A 117 3.46 -15.88 -0.06
N ILE A 118 4.39 -15.14 0.56
CA ILE A 118 5.59 -15.75 1.12
C ILE A 118 5.32 -16.36 2.49
N ALA A 119 4.64 -15.67 3.40
CA ALA A 119 4.41 -16.16 4.76
C ALA A 119 3.73 -17.54 4.82
N PRO A 120 2.71 -17.86 4.00
CA PRO A 120 2.10 -19.19 3.98
C PRO A 120 3.03 -20.32 3.51
N LEU A 121 4.14 -19.99 2.83
CA LEU A 121 5.13 -20.96 2.36
C LEU A 121 6.23 -21.23 3.38
N LEU A 122 6.27 -20.45 4.47
CA LEU A 122 7.27 -20.57 5.52
C LEU A 122 6.78 -21.52 6.62
N SER A 123 7.71 -22.24 7.23
CA SER A 123 7.42 -23.10 8.39
C SER A 123 8.09 -22.61 9.68
N ASN A 124 9.01 -21.65 9.59
CA ASN A 124 9.72 -21.13 10.75
C ASN A 124 8.89 -20.01 11.41
N PRO A 125 8.38 -20.19 12.64
CA PRO A 125 7.49 -19.23 13.29
C PRO A 125 8.15 -17.88 13.55
N VAL A 126 9.47 -17.83 13.77
CA VAL A 126 10.21 -16.56 13.94
C VAL A 126 10.19 -15.74 12.65
N ILE A 127 10.35 -16.39 11.50
CA ILE A 127 10.33 -15.68 10.21
C ILE A 127 8.92 -15.21 9.89
N ILE A 128 7.90 -16.02 10.17
CA ILE A 128 6.49 -15.64 10.01
C ILE A 128 6.17 -14.42 10.89
N PHE A 129 6.60 -14.43 12.15
CA PHE A 129 6.45 -13.30 13.06
C PHE A 129 7.07 -12.00 12.50
N ILE A 130 8.32 -12.09 12.03
CA ILE A 130 9.04 -10.94 11.46
C ILE A 130 8.29 -10.40 10.23
N VAL A 131 7.87 -11.29 9.32
CA VAL A 131 7.15 -10.91 8.10
C VAL A 131 5.79 -10.29 8.42
N GLY A 132 5.02 -10.88 9.33
CA GLY A 132 3.72 -10.37 9.77
C GLY A 132 3.84 -8.99 10.44
N THR A 133 4.83 -8.84 11.32
CA THR A 133 5.11 -7.56 11.98
C THR A 133 5.57 -6.51 11.00
N LEU A 134 6.44 -6.87 10.05
CA LEU A 134 6.90 -5.98 9.01
C LEU A 134 5.72 -5.50 8.17
N TRP A 135 4.82 -6.39 7.73
CA TRP A 135 3.60 -6.04 6.99
C TRP A 135 2.74 -5.02 7.75
N ALA A 136 2.48 -5.26 9.03
CA ALA A 136 1.70 -4.33 9.86
C ALA A 136 2.43 -2.98 10.03
N PHE A 137 3.75 -3.01 10.22
CA PHE A 137 4.57 -1.81 10.35
C PHE A 137 4.55 -0.94 9.09
N MET A 138 4.57 -1.53 7.89
CA MET A 138 4.53 -0.74 6.64
C MET A 138 3.23 0.05 6.52
N HIS A 139 2.10 -0.59 6.83
CA HIS A 139 0.80 0.06 6.83
C HIS A 139 0.76 1.22 7.83
N ALA A 140 1.32 1.04 9.03
CA ALA A 140 1.41 2.11 10.02
C ALA A 140 2.37 3.24 9.63
N ALA A 141 3.48 2.92 8.97
CA ALA A 141 4.50 3.89 8.58
C ALA A 141 4.10 4.75 7.38
N GLU A 142 3.37 4.16 6.42
CA GLU A 142 2.93 4.85 5.20
C GLU A 142 1.61 5.64 5.40
N GLY A 143 0.82 5.28 6.43
CA GLY A 143 -0.39 6.01 6.87
C GLY A 143 -1.68 5.57 6.21
#